data_AF-A0A1X7SSD8-F1
#
_entry.id   AF-A0A1X7SSD8-F1
#
_cell.length_a   1.000
_cell.length_b   1.000
_cell.length_c   1.000
_cell.angle_alpha   90.00
_cell.angle_beta   90.00
_cell.angle_gamma   90.00
#
_symmetry.space_group_name_H-M   'P 1'
#
loop_
_entity.id
_entity.type
_entity.pdbx_description
1 polymer ?
#
loop_
_entity_poly.entity_id
_entity_poly.type
_entity_poly.pdbx_seq_one_letter_code
_entity_poly.pdbx_strand_id
1 'polypeptide(L)'
;MQGRLHFYEGHPAWLVTMPIRMMKLIGVETLIVTNASGGLNQDYNSGDIMVIKDHINLTGLTGQHPLVGPNDEKFGPRFPAMTTPYDPELRRLAQETAKELGFSGFMREGVYVKVSGPSYETPSESRLLRKIGADTVGMSTAPEVVVAIHAGMKVLGFSMVTNVVILKQDSDKTPPTHQEVMDTANKRAKDLQLLVKTIVGKLASTLKATESAATPAAAMLHKEKEN
;
A
#
# COMPACT_ATOMS: atom_id res chain seq x y z
N MET A 1 7.43 -9.08 4.54
CA MET A 1 8.63 -9.48 3.77
C MET A 1 9.77 -8.56 4.18
N GLN A 2 10.95 -9.10 4.50
CA GLN A 2 12.15 -8.29 4.75
C GLN A 2 12.90 -8.14 3.43
N GLY A 3 12.70 -7.02 2.75
CA GLY A 3 13.03 -6.86 1.33
C GLY A 3 11.85 -7.23 0.42
N ARG A 4 11.81 -6.63 -0.76
CA ARG A 4 10.85 -6.94 -1.84
C ARG A 4 11.57 -7.00 -3.16
N LEU A 5 10.90 -7.54 -4.16
CA LEU A 5 11.34 -7.51 -5.54
C LEU A 5 10.76 -6.28 -6.24
N HIS A 6 11.53 -5.69 -7.15
CA HIS A 6 11.11 -4.58 -7.98
C HIS A 6 11.23 -4.93 -9.46
N PHE A 7 10.36 -4.34 -10.26
CA PHE A 7 10.37 -4.53 -11.70
C PHE A 7 11.66 -4.02 -12.34
N TYR A 8 12.22 -2.90 -11.86
CA TYR A 8 13.46 -2.32 -12.38
C TYR A 8 14.70 -3.21 -12.13
N GLU A 9 14.60 -4.25 -11.30
CA GLU A 9 15.66 -5.26 -11.11
C GLU A 9 15.69 -6.29 -12.25
N GLY A 10 14.84 -6.14 -13.27
CA GLY A 10 14.72 -7.05 -14.40
C GLY A 10 13.72 -8.19 -14.16
N HIS A 11 13.01 -8.17 -13.03
CA HIS A 11 12.00 -9.18 -12.71
C HIS A 11 10.69 -8.91 -13.44
N PRO A 12 10.06 -9.93 -14.06
CA PRO A 12 8.74 -9.77 -14.65
C PRO A 12 7.69 -9.51 -13.55
N ALA A 13 6.60 -8.82 -13.91
CA ALA A 13 5.56 -8.41 -12.96
C ALA A 13 4.99 -9.58 -12.13
N TRP A 14 4.80 -10.75 -12.74
CA TRP A 14 4.30 -11.94 -12.04
C TRP A 14 5.26 -12.41 -10.94
N LEU A 15 6.58 -12.31 -11.15
CA LEU A 15 7.59 -12.73 -10.18
C LEU A 15 7.62 -11.76 -8.99
N VAL A 16 7.57 -10.45 -9.28
CA VAL A 16 7.48 -9.39 -8.26
C VAL A 16 6.30 -9.63 -7.31
N THR A 17 5.17 -10.08 -7.85
CA THR A 17 3.92 -10.27 -7.08
C THR A 17 3.70 -11.69 -6.56
N MET A 18 4.56 -12.65 -6.91
CA MET A 18 4.42 -14.06 -6.53
C MET A 18 4.28 -14.26 -5.01
N PRO A 19 5.04 -13.54 -4.14
CA PRO A 19 4.90 -13.65 -2.70
C PRO A 19 3.48 -13.38 -2.17
N ILE A 20 2.69 -12.55 -2.86
CA ILE A 20 1.31 -12.24 -2.45
C ILE A 20 0.40 -13.46 -2.61
N ARG A 21 0.58 -14.23 -3.68
CA ARG A 21 -0.14 -15.50 -3.86
C ARG A 21 0.27 -16.52 -2.81
N MET A 22 1.56 -16.57 -2.44
CA MET A 22 2.01 -17.42 -1.33
C MET A 22 1.34 -17.02 -0.01
N MET A 23 1.28 -15.72 0.29
CA MET A 23 0.58 -15.20 1.47
C MET A 23 -0.89 -15.63 1.50
N LYS A 24 -1.59 -15.55 0.36
CA LYS A 24 -2.96 -16.04 0.25
C LYS A 24 -3.06 -17.54 0.58
N LEU A 25 -2.16 -18.37 0.05
CA LEU A 25 -2.18 -19.82 0.27
C LEU A 25 -1.93 -20.21 1.73
N ILE A 26 -1.16 -19.41 2.48
CA ILE A 26 -0.95 -19.62 3.92
C ILE A 26 -2.04 -18.97 4.80
N GLY A 27 -3.11 -18.45 4.20
CA GLY A 27 -4.28 -17.94 4.92
C GLY A 27 -4.22 -16.45 5.31
N VAL A 28 -3.33 -15.65 4.72
CA VAL A 28 -3.34 -14.20 4.97
C VAL A 28 -4.58 -13.57 4.33
N GLU A 29 -5.36 -12.84 5.13
CA GLU A 29 -6.56 -12.13 4.67
C GLU A 29 -6.34 -10.63 4.47
N THR A 30 -5.37 -10.05 5.17
CA THR A 30 -5.06 -8.62 5.13
C THR A 30 -3.60 -8.40 4.78
N LEU A 31 -3.34 -7.63 3.72
CA LEU A 31 -2.02 -7.21 3.30
C LEU A 31 -1.77 -5.75 3.71
N ILE A 32 -0.69 -5.49 4.43
CA ILE A 32 -0.19 -4.13 4.67
C ILE A 32 1.04 -3.91 3.77
N VAL A 33 0.96 -2.92 2.89
CA VAL A 33 2.06 -2.51 2.00
C VAL A 33 2.65 -1.18 2.46
N THR A 34 3.97 -1.07 2.47
CA THR A 34 4.70 0.18 2.78
C THR A 34 5.65 0.51 1.65
N ASN A 35 5.92 1.77 1.33
CA ASN A 35 7.00 2.12 0.39
C ASN A 35 7.65 3.45 0.77
N ALA A 36 8.80 3.72 0.17
CA ALA A 36 9.35 5.07 0.05
C ALA A 36 8.84 5.69 -1.26
N SER A 37 8.59 7.00 -1.24
CA SER A 37 8.00 7.72 -2.37
C SER A 37 8.47 9.17 -2.42
N GLY A 38 8.48 9.75 -3.63
CA GLY A 38 8.61 11.19 -3.84
C GLY A 38 7.26 11.88 -3.69
N GLY A 39 7.20 12.98 -2.94
CA GLY A 39 6.01 13.81 -2.77
C GLY A 39 5.78 14.70 -3.99
N LEU A 40 4.75 14.41 -4.78
CA LEU A 40 4.26 15.25 -5.90
C LEU A 40 3.40 16.40 -5.39
N ASN A 41 2.61 16.15 -4.34
CA ASN A 41 1.87 17.16 -3.64
C ASN A 41 2.84 18.09 -2.88
N GLN A 42 2.82 19.38 -3.22
CA GLN A 42 3.78 20.36 -2.69
C GLN A 42 3.47 20.79 -1.24
N ASP A 43 2.30 20.39 -0.72
CA ASP A 43 1.93 20.59 0.69
C ASP A 43 2.53 19.49 1.60
N TYR A 44 3.11 18.43 1.00
CA TYR A 44 3.73 17.34 1.74
C TYR A 44 5.19 17.66 2.05
N ASN A 45 5.69 17.10 3.14
CA ASN A 45 7.06 17.26 3.58
C ASN A 45 7.80 15.92 3.59
N SER A 46 9.13 15.99 3.46
CA SER A 46 9.98 14.84 3.74
C SER A 46 9.75 14.36 5.17
N GLY A 47 9.45 13.08 5.32
CA GLY A 47 9.06 12.42 6.57
C GLY A 47 7.56 12.37 6.84
N ASP A 48 6.70 12.89 5.97
CA ASP A 48 5.26 12.64 6.03
C ASP A 48 4.96 11.15 5.71
N ILE A 49 3.92 10.61 6.34
CA ILE A 49 3.39 9.27 6.06
C ILE A 49 2.01 9.44 5.42
N MET A 50 1.87 8.96 4.18
CA MET A 50 0.62 9.02 3.43
C MET A 50 -0.08 7.67 3.46
N VAL A 51 -1.33 7.63 3.95
CA VAL A 51 -2.25 6.52 3.69
C VAL A 51 -2.63 6.55 2.21
N ILE A 52 -2.42 5.43 1.52
CA ILE A 52 -2.79 5.31 0.11
C ILE A 52 -4.29 5.07 0.02
N LYS A 53 -5.04 6.02 -0.54
CA LYS A 53 -6.49 5.85 -0.78
C LYS A 53 -6.79 5.25 -2.15
N ASP A 54 -5.90 5.47 -3.11
CA ASP A 54 -6.01 4.97 -4.48
C ASP A 54 -4.63 4.94 -5.16
N HIS A 55 -4.53 4.30 -6.32
CA HIS A 55 -3.32 4.34 -7.13
C HIS A 55 -3.56 4.54 -8.62
N ILE A 56 -2.53 5.06 -9.29
CA ILE A 56 -2.40 5.04 -10.75
C ILE A 56 -1.29 4.03 -11.09
N ASN A 57 -1.65 2.91 -11.71
CA ASN A 57 -0.69 1.89 -12.13
C ASN A 57 -0.26 2.13 -13.59
N LEU A 58 0.64 3.09 -13.83
CA LEU A 58 1.02 3.48 -15.20
C LEU A 58 1.60 2.32 -16.00
N THR A 59 2.39 1.45 -15.37
CA THR A 59 2.92 0.27 -16.06
C THR A 59 1.83 -0.75 -16.38
N GLY A 60 0.81 -0.85 -15.53
CA GLY A 60 -0.36 -1.67 -15.82
C GLY A 60 -1.13 -1.15 -17.03
N LEU A 61 -1.30 0.17 -17.15
CA LEU A 61 -1.95 0.81 -18.29
C LEU A 61 -1.22 0.57 -19.62
N THR A 62 0.11 0.36 -19.58
CA THR A 62 0.94 0.06 -20.76
C THR A 62 1.23 -1.43 -20.96
N GLY A 63 0.50 -2.32 -20.27
CA GLY A 63 0.54 -3.77 -20.49
C GLY A 63 1.47 -4.56 -19.57
N GLN A 64 2.32 -3.89 -18.78
CA GLN A 64 3.11 -4.54 -17.72
C GLN A 64 2.25 -4.74 -16.46
N HIS A 65 1.23 -5.58 -16.59
CA HIS A 65 0.24 -5.87 -15.56
C HIS A 65 0.41 -7.32 -15.03
N PRO A 66 0.41 -7.55 -13.70
CA PRO A 66 0.74 -8.87 -13.13
C PRO A 66 -0.30 -9.97 -13.43
N LEU A 67 -1.49 -9.59 -13.90
CA LEU A 67 -2.56 -10.52 -14.30
C LEU A 67 -2.63 -10.79 -15.82
N VAL A 68 -1.69 -10.25 -16.62
CA VAL A 68 -1.57 -10.62 -18.04
C VAL A 68 -1.12 -12.08 -18.15
N GLY A 69 -1.74 -12.82 -19.07
CA GLY A 69 -1.61 -14.27 -19.20
C GLY A 69 -2.89 -15.02 -18.82
N PRO A 70 -2.88 -16.36 -18.73
CA PRO A 70 -4.01 -17.17 -18.27
C PRO A 70 -4.44 -16.83 -16.84
N ASN A 71 -5.74 -16.90 -16.55
CA ASN A 71 -6.27 -16.72 -15.19
C ASN A 71 -6.40 -18.06 -14.48
N ASP A 72 -6.02 -18.11 -13.20
CA ASP A 72 -6.32 -19.22 -12.31
C ASP A 72 -7.46 -18.82 -11.38
N GLU A 73 -8.63 -19.44 -11.57
CA GLU A 73 -9.86 -19.15 -10.84
C GLU A 73 -9.78 -19.51 -9.36
N LYS A 74 -8.77 -20.31 -8.95
CA LYS A 74 -8.53 -20.61 -7.52
C LYS A 74 -8.10 -19.38 -6.73
N PHE A 75 -7.48 -18.40 -7.40
CA PHE A 75 -7.09 -17.14 -6.76
C PHE A 75 -8.19 -16.09 -6.87
N GLY A 76 -8.76 -15.92 -8.07
CA GLY A 76 -9.71 -14.83 -8.29
C GLY A 76 -10.30 -14.77 -9.69
N PRO A 77 -11.23 -13.82 -9.90
CA PRO A 77 -11.91 -13.65 -11.18
C PRO A 77 -10.94 -13.18 -12.26
N ARG A 78 -11.30 -13.43 -13.53
CA ARG A 78 -10.52 -12.94 -14.67
C ARG A 78 -10.37 -11.42 -14.70
N PHE A 79 -11.41 -10.71 -14.27
CA PHE A 79 -11.50 -9.25 -14.31
C PHE A 79 -11.87 -8.71 -12.92
N PRO A 80 -10.88 -8.57 -12.00
CA PRO A 80 -11.15 -8.02 -10.67
C PRO A 80 -11.48 -6.53 -10.74
N ALA A 81 -12.47 -6.10 -9.97
CA ALA A 81 -12.79 -4.69 -9.82
C ALA A 81 -11.76 -4.00 -8.90
N MET A 82 -11.23 -2.86 -9.36
CA MET A 82 -10.25 -2.03 -8.62
C MET A 82 -10.87 -0.71 -8.13
N THR A 83 -12.18 -0.69 -7.85
CA THR A 83 -12.89 0.52 -7.38
C THR A 83 -12.54 0.90 -5.95
N THR A 84 -12.22 -0.09 -5.12
CA THR A 84 -11.86 0.10 -3.71
C THR A 84 -10.65 -0.78 -3.35
N PRO A 85 -9.48 -0.56 -3.97
CA PRO A 85 -8.33 -1.44 -3.80
C PRO A 85 -7.60 -1.22 -2.46
N TYR A 86 -7.96 -0.18 -1.72
CA TYR A 86 -7.50 0.11 -0.36
C TYR A 86 -8.72 0.18 0.56
N ASP A 87 -8.80 -0.73 1.52
CA ASP A 87 -9.99 -0.96 2.34
C ASP A 87 -10.35 0.29 3.18
N PRO A 88 -11.56 0.86 3.05
CA PRO A 88 -11.94 2.10 3.74
C PRO A 88 -11.88 2.00 5.26
N GLU A 89 -12.23 0.84 5.84
CA GLU A 89 -12.19 0.63 7.29
C GLU A 89 -10.75 0.54 7.78
N LEU A 90 -9.86 -0.12 7.02
CA LEU A 90 -8.43 -0.12 7.35
C LEU A 90 -7.80 1.28 7.24
N ARG A 91 -8.21 2.09 6.27
CA ARG A 91 -7.76 3.49 6.16
C ARG A 91 -8.24 4.32 7.34
N ARG A 92 -9.51 4.20 7.72
CA ARG A 92 -10.08 4.87 8.90
C ARG A 92 -9.34 4.47 10.18
N LEU A 93 -9.12 3.16 10.38
CA LEU A 93 -8.35 2.63 11.50
C LEU A 93 -6.93 3.21 11.56
N ALA A 94 -6.27 3.36 10.40
CA ALA A 94 -4.94 3.94 10.32
C ALA A 94 -4.94 5.43 10.75
N GLN A 95 -5.92 6.21 10.31
CA GLN A 95 -6.05 7.64 10.68
C GLN A 95 -6.36 7.80 12.18
N GLU A 96 -7.26 6.98 12.72
CA GLU A 96 -7.59 6.99 14.16
C GLU A 96 -6.38 6.60 15.01
N THR A 97 -5.65 5.57 14.60
CA THR A 97 -4.44 5.12 15.30
C THR A 97 -3.34 6.18 15.22
N ALA A 98 -3.16 6.85 14.07
CA ALA A 98 -2.23 7.96 13.97
C ALA A 98 -2.61 9.12 14.91
N LYS A 99 -3.90 9.45 15.04
CA LYS A 99 -4.38 10.47 15.97
C LYS A 99 -4.08 10.11 17.43
N GLU A 100 -4.32 8.86 17.84
CA GLU A 100 -4.01 8.38 19.20
C GLU A 100 -2.52 8.44 19.52
N LEU A 101 -1.67 8.18 18.53
CA LEU A 101 -0.20 8.24 18.67
C LEU A 101 0.37 9.67 18.56
N GLY A 102 -0.47 10.67 18.32
CA GLY A 102 -0.03 12.07 18.14
C GLY A 102 0.62 12.34 16.78
N PHE A 103 0.41 11.50 15.78
CA PHE A 103 1.04 11.57 14.46
C PHE A 103 0.29 12.44 13.44
N SER A 104 -0.84 13.05 13.82
CA SER A 104 -1.71 13.82 12.93
C SER A 104 -0.99 14.92 12.14
N GLY A 105 0.09 15.51 12.68
CA GLY A 105 0.83 16.59 12.01
C GLY A 105 1.54 16.16 10.72
N PHE A 106 1.93 14.89 10.62
CA PHE A 106 2.68 14.32 9.49
C PHE A 106 1.95 13.14 8.83
N MET A 107 0.66 12.98 9.15
CA MET A 107 -0.21 11.99 8.51
C MET A 107 -0.95 12.63 7.33
N ARG A 108 -0.94 11.96 6.18
CA ARG A 108 -1.61 12.38 4.94
C ARG A 108 -2.50 11.27 4.40
N GLU A 109 -3.34 11.59 3.43
CA GLU A 109 -4.06 10.61 2.64
C GLU A 109 -4.10 11.06 1.17
N GLY A 110 -3.76 10.17 0.24
CA GLY A 110 -3.56 10.56 -1.15
C GLY A 110 -3.42 9.42 -2.14
N VAL A 111 -3.25 9.78 -3.41
CA VAL A 111 -3.12 8.88 -4.56
C VAL A 111 -1.66 8.58 -4.84
N TYR A 112 -1.29 7.30 -4.89
CA TYR A 112 0.05 6.84 -5.24
C TYR A 112 0.15 6.53 -6.74
N VAL A 113 1.15 7.04 -7.46
CA VAL A 113 1.43 6.60 -8.83
C VAL A 113 2.65 5.69 -8.89
N LYS A 114 2.47 4.53 -9.53
CA LYS A 114 3.55 3.58 -9.80
C LYS A 114 4.13 3.84 -11.19
N VAL A 115 5.42 4.15 -11.25
CA VAL A 115 6.24 4.18 -12.47
C VAL A 115 7.19 2.97 -12.51
N SER A 116 7.92 2.79 -13.62
CA SER A 116 8.89 1.69 -13.75
C SER A 116 10.18 1.92 -12.95
N GLY A 117 10.72 3.14 -12.97
CA GLY A 117 12.11 3.38 -12.57
C GLY A 117 13.12 2.78 -13.56
N PRO A 118 14.43 2.71 -13.20
CA PRO A 118 15.01 3.09 -11.91
C PRO A 118 15.41 4.58 -11.80
N SER A 119 15.41 5.33 -12.91
CA SER A 119 15.64 6.78 -12.85
C SER A 119 14.49 7.45 -12.09
N TYR A 120 14.83 8.44 -11.25
CA TYR A 120 13.83 9.36 -10.71
C TYR A 120 13.23 10.22 -11.83
N GLU A 121 12.09 10.83 -11.53
CA GLU A 121 11.30 11.58 -12.49
C GLU A 121 12.00 12.90 -12.86
N THR A 122 11.99 13.23 -14.13
CA THR A 122 12.28 14.59 -14.59
C THR A 122 11.23 15.57 -14.05
N PRO A 123 11.52 16.89 -14.01
CA PRO A 123 10.52 17.88 -13.62
C PRO A 123 9.26 17.84 -14.51
N SER A 124 9.41 17.53 -15.80
CA SER A 124 8.29 17.42 -16.74
C SER A 124 7.40 16.21 -16.45
N GLU A 125 8.00 15.04 -16.18
CA GLU A 125 7.27 13.86 -15.75
C GLU A 125 6.59 14.13 -14.41
N SER A 126 7.28 14.72 -13.43
CA SER A 126 6.69 15.07 -12.14
C SER A 126 5.46 15.98 -12.28
N ARG A 127 5.51 16.99 -13.16
CA ARG A 127 4.35 17.85 -13.45
C ARG A 127 3.22 17.08 -14.12
N LEU A 128 3.52 16.15 -15.03
CA LEU A 128 2.52 15.28 -15.65
C LEU A 128 1.84 14.39 -14.60
N LEU A 129 2.61 13.70 -13.77
CA LEU A 129 2.12 12.82 -12.71
C LEU A 129 1.21 13.56 -11.73
N ARG A 130 1.59 14.79 -11.36
CA ARG A 130 0.73 15.66 -10.54
C ARG A 130 -0.54 16.08 -11.28
N LYS A 131 -0.45 16.42 -12.58
CA LYS A 131 -1.63 16.81 -13.39
C LYS A 131 -2.66 15.68 -13.54
N ILE A 132 -2.22 14.42 -13.55
CA ILE A 132 -3.12 13.26 -13.60
C ILE A 132 -3.65 12.87 -12.21
N GLY A 133 -3.36 13.67 -11.16
CA GLY A 133 -3.98 13.55 -9.85
C GLY A 133 -3.20 12.72 -8.82
N ALA A 134 -1.91 12.42 -9.05
CA ALA A 134 -1.09 11.73 -8.06
C ALA A 134 -0.50 12.67 -7.00
N ASP A 135 -0.50 12.21 -5.75
CA ASP A 135 0.07 12.90 -4.59
C ASP A 135 1.50 12.44 -4.29
N THR A 136 1.81 11.16 -4.52
CA THR A 136 3.16 10.60 -4.39
C THR A 136 3.50 9.68 -5.56
N VAL A 137 4.79 9.56 -5.89
CA VAL A 137 5.31 8.66 -6.93
C VAL A 137 6.28 7.65 -6.34
N GLY A 138 6.23 6.42 -6.84
CA GLY A 138 7.27 5.43 -6.57
C GLY A 138 7.27 4.29 -7.59
N MET A 139 8.07 3.26 -7.29
CA MET A 139 8.43 2.22 -8.26
C MET A 139 7.96 0.81 -7.86
N SER A 140 7.05 0.68 -6.88
CA SER A 140 6.62 -0.61 -6.33
C SER A 140 5.11 -0.63 -5.99
N THR A 141 4.68 -1.54 -5.13
CA THR A 141 3.37 -1.54 -4.47
C THR A 141 2.17 -1.84 -5.36
N ALA A 142 1.84 -1.01 -6.36
CA ALA A 142 0.59 -1.17 -7.13
C ALA A 142 0.39 -2.58 -7.73
N PRO A 143 1.42 -3.26 -8.29
CA PRO A 143 1.28 -4.64 -8.73
C PRO A 143 0.93 -5.64 -7.60
N GLU A 144 1.52 -5.47 -6.42
CA GLU A 144 1.25 -6.32 -5.25
C GLU A 144 -0.20 -6.14 -4.78
N VAL A 145 -0.69 -4.90 -4.78
CA VAL A 145 -2.08 -4.56 -4.45
C VAL A 145 -3.04 -5.20 -5.45
N VAL A 146 -2.77 -5.11 -6.75
CA VAL A 146 -3.60 -5.75 -7.80
C VAL A 146 -3.73 -7.26 -7.54
N VAL A 147 -2.64 -7.95 -7.21
CA VAL A 147 -2.67 -9.40 -6.93
C VAL A 147 -3.37 -9.71 -5.62
N ALA A 148 -3.24 -8.85 -4.60
CA ALA A 148 -3.96 -9.01 -3.34
C ALA A 148 -5.48 -8.89 -3.53
N ILE A 149 -5.93 -7.89 -4.30
CA ILE A 149 -7.35 -7.70 -4.62
C ILE A 149 -7.88 -8.84 -5.49
N HIS A 150 -7.11 -9.30 -6.48
CA HIS A 150 -7.44 -10.50 -7.25
C HIS A 150 -7.67 -11.70 -6.33
N ALA A 151 -6.81 -11.88 -5.31
CA ALA A 151 -6.89 -12.94 -4.31
C ALA A 151 -7.95 -12.73 -3.20
N GLY A 152 -8.75 -11.66 -3.29
CA GLY A 152 -9.79 -11.32 -2.31
C GLY A 152 -9.24 -10.91 -0.94
N MET A 153 -8.00 -10.42 -0.86
CA MET A 153 -7.40 -9.91 0.37
C MET A 153 -7.80 -8.44 0.58
N LYS A 154 -7.93 -8.01 1.84
CA LYS A 154 -8.01 -6.60 2.20
C LYS A 154 -6.62 -5.97 2.16
N VAL A 155 -6.54 -4.69 1.79
CA VAL A 155 -5.25 -4.00 1.66
C VAL A 155 -5.26 -2.67 2.39
N LEU A 156 -4.18 -2.41 3.13
CA LEU A 156 -3.84 -1.09 3.66
C LEU A 156 -2.47 -0.68 3.12
N GLY A 157 -2.36 0.54 2.59
CA GLY A 157 -1.12 1.05 2.02
C GLY A 157 -0.59 2.29 2.72
N PHE A 158 0.72 2.35 2.90
CA PHE A 158 1.43 3.54 3.36
C PHE A 158 2.57 3.89 2.41
N SER A 159 2.67 5.16 2.05
CA SER A 159 3.84 5.72 1.37
C SER A 159 4.53 6.70 2.32
N MET A 160 5.79 6.45 2.63
CA MET A 160 6.64 7.39 3.34
C MET A 160 7.22 8.37 2.32
N VAL A 161 6.91 9.66 2.49
CA VAL A 161 7.44 10.71 1.63
C VAL A 161 8.89 10.94 2.02
N THR A 162 9.83 10.51 1.19
CA THR A 162 11.25 10.58 1.51
C THR A 162 11.91 11.87 0.99
N ASN A 163 11.31 12.48 -0.02
CA ASN A 163 11.74 13.73 -0.64
C ASN A 163 10.53 14.41 -1.26
N VAL A 164 10.59 15.73 -1.46
CA VAL A 164 9.59 16.48 -2.25
C VAL A 164 10.16 16.63 -3.67
N VAL A 165 9.41 16.20 -4.68
CA VAL A 165 9.92 16.21 -6.05
C VAL A 165 10.10 17.64 -6.59
N ILE A 166 11.12 17.82 -7.42
CA ILE A 166 11.45 19.10 -8.04
C ILE A 166 10.57 19.30 -9.28
N LEU A 167 9.70 20.30 -9.25
CA LEU A 167 8.79 20.60 -10.37
C LEU A 167 9.36 21.60 -11.40
N LYS A 168 10.41 22.34 -11.04
CA LYS A 168 11.02 23.38 -11.89
C LYS A 168 12.26 22.82 -12.59
N GLN A 169 12.39 23.07 -13.89
CA GLN A 169 13.62 22.82 -14.63
C GLN A 169 14.72 23.78 -14.16
N ASP A 170 15.97 23.31 -14.09
CA ASP A 170 17.13 24.09 -13.63
C ASP A 170 16.91 24.72 -12.24
N SER A 171 16.28 23.97 -11.33
CA SER A 171 16.11 24.38 -9.94
C SER A 171 17.44 24.33 -9.19
N ASP A 172 17.70 25.32 -8.33
CA ASP A 172 18.85 25.31 -7.40
C ASP A 172 18.68 24.30 -6.23
N LYS A 173 17.64 23.46 -6.28
CA LYS A 173 17.35 22.46 -5.25
C LYS A 173 18.21 21.23 -5.52
N THR A 174 18.75 20.64 -4.46
CA THR A 174 19.52 19.39 -4.56
C THR A 174 18.67 18.28 -5.17
N PRO A 175 19.15 17.60 -6.23
CA PRO A 175 18.46 16.44 -6.79
C PRO A 175 18.30 15.32 -5.76
N PRO A 176 17.22 14.52 -5.85
CA PRO A 176 17.01 13.41 -4.94
C PRO A 176 18.13 12.36 -5.09
N THR A 177 18.62 11.86 -3.97
CA THR A 177 19.60 10.76 -3.93
C THR A 177 19.05 9.57 -3.15
N HIS A 178 19.54 8.37 -3.47
CA HIS A 178 19.17 7.19 -2.69
C HIS A 178 19.58 7.33 -1.20
N GLN A 179 20.69 8.01 -0.91
CA GLN A 179 21.12 8.23 0.48
C GLN A 179 20.13 9.11 1.27
N GLU A 180 19.66 10.21 0.67
CA GLU A 180 18.65 11.08 1.30
C GLU A 180 17.35 10.32 1.59
N VAL A 181 16.96 9.45 0.65
CA VAL A 181 15.81 8.56 0.82
C VAL A 181 15.98 7.66 2.05
N MET A 182 17.15 7.04 2.19
CA MET A 182 17.48 6.17 3.33
C MET A 182 17.54 6.94 4.65
N ASP A 183 18.11 8.14 4.67
CA ASP A 183 18.22 8.95 5.88
C ASP A 183 16.85 9.39 6.40
N THR A 184 15.96 9.82 5.50
CA THR A 184 14.57 10.15 5.86
C THR A 184 13.82 8.92 6.31
N ALA A 185 14.00 7.79 5.61
CA ALA A 185 13.38 6.54 5.98
C ALA A 185 13.77 6.11 7.39
N ASN A 186 15.05 6.20 7.73
CA ASN A 186 15.56 5.84 9.06
C ASN A 186 15.01 6.77 10.16
N LYS A 187 14.82 8.07 9.88
CA LYS A 187 14.24 9.03 10.83
C LYS A 187 12.79 8.71 11.19
N ARG A 188 11.99 8.19 10.25
CA ARG A 188 10.56 7.87 10.43
C ARG A 188 10.26 6.39 10.59
N ALA A 189 11.27 5.52 10.47
CA ALA A 189 11.11 4.08 10.56
C ALA A 189 10.47 3.64 11.89
N LYS A 190 10.87 4.25 13.01
CA LYS A 190 10.31 3.95 14.34
C LYS A 190 8.84 4.35 14.44
N ASP A 191 8.48 5.51 13.89
CA ASP A 191 7.10 6.00 13.90
C ASP A 191 6.20 5.10 13.06
N LEU A 192 6.62 4.77 11.83
CA LEU A 192 5.89 3.85 10.96
C LEU A 192 5.80 2.44 11.57
N GLN A 193 6.88 1.94 12.17
CA GLN A 193 6.88 0.66 12.86
C GLN A 193 5.87 0.65 14.02
N LEU A 194 5.84 1.71 14.83
CA LEU A 194 4.89 1.84 15.93
C LEU A 194 3.45 1.89 15.43
N LEU A 195 3.18 2.68 14.38
CA LEU A 195 1.87 2.77 13.75
C LEU A 195 1.40 1.40 13.24
N VAL A 196 2.22 0.72 12.43
CA VAL A 196 1.90 -0.60 11.87
C VAL A 196 1.70 -1.64 12.98
N LYS A 197 2.59 -1.68 13.98
CA LYS A 197 2.46 -2.60 15.13
C LYS A 197 1.14 -2.38 15.87
N THR A 198 0.76 -1.13 16.08
CA THR A 198 -0.47 -0.78 16.79
C THR A 198 -1.71 -1.19 15.98
N ILE A 199 -1.72 -0.93 14.67
CA ILE A 199 -2.80 -1.34 13.77
C ILE A 199 -2.96 -2.86 13.76
N VAL A 200 -1.86 -3.61 13.61
CA VAL A 200 -1.89 -5.08 13.66
C VAL A 200 -2.43 -5.58 15.01
N GLY A 201 -2.02 -4.96 16.12
CA GLY A 201 -2.55 -5.28 17.45
C GLY A 201 -4.07 -5.07 17.55
N LYS A 202 -4.59 -3.97 17.00
CA LYS A 202 -6.03 -3.69 16.97
C LYS A 202 -6.80 -4.69 16.10
N LEU A 203 -6.29 -5.02 14.92
CA LEU A 203 -6.90 -6.02 14.04
C LEU A 203 -6.98 -7.40 14.70
N ALA A 204 -5.92 -7.81 15.40
CA ALA A 204 -5.91 -9.08 16.13
C ALA A 204 -6.96 -9.12 17.26
N SER A 205 -7.16 -8.01 17.96
CA SER A 205 -8.20 -7.90 19.01
C SER A 205 -9.61 -7.99 18.42
N THR A 206 -9.86 -7.35 17.28
CA THR A 206 -11.15 -7.44 16.58
C THR A 206 -11.46 -8.86 16.11
N LEU A 207 -10.49 -9.57 15.55
CA LEU A 207 -10.67 -10.96 15.12
C LEU A 207 -11.06 -11.87 16.30
N LYS A 208 -10.33 -11.78 17.43
CA LYS A 208 -10.64 -12.54 18.65
C LYS A 208 -12.03 -12.24 19.22
N ALA A 209 -12.46 -10.98 19.18
CA ALA A 209 -13.79 -10.58 19.63
C ALA A 209 -14.88 -11.20 18.74
N THR A 210 -14.64 -11.29 17.43
CA THR A 210 -15.58 -11.86 16.46
C THR A 210 -15.71 -13.38 16.62
N GLU A 211 -14.60 -14.09 16.85
CA GLU A 211 -14.59 -15.53 17.15
C GLU A 211 -15.29 -15.86 18.47
N SER A 212 -15.05 -15.05 19.52
CA SER A 212 -15.72 -15.18 20.82
C SER A 212 -17.24 -14.95 20.69
N ALA A 213 -17.67 -13.95 19.91
CA ALA A 213 -19.08 -13.64 19.68
C ALA A 213 -19.82 -14.67 18.78
N ALA A 214 -19.10 -15.43 17.95
CA ALA A 214 -19.69 -16.51 17.13
C ALA A 214 -19.96 -17.79 17.93
N THR A 215 -19.35 -17.95 19.11
CA THR A 215 -19.42 -19.17 19.93
C THR A 215 -20.76 -19.41 20.68
N PRO A 216 -21.57 -18.40 21.11
CA PRO A 216 -22.82 -18.66 21.84
C PRO A 216 -23.97 -19.15 20.95
N ALA A 217 -23.95 -18.86 19.64
CA ALA A 217 -25.06 -19.20 18.73
C ALA A 217 -25.13 -20.71 18.40
N ALA A 218 -24.00 -21.41 18.39
CA ALA A 218 -23.96 -22.86 18.17
C ALA A 218 -24.45 -23.67 19.40
N ALA A 219 -24.37 -23.08 20.61
CA ALA A 219 -24.82 -23.73 21.84
C ALA A 219 -26.35 -23.63 22.07
N MET A 220 -27.04 -22.70 21.42
CA MET A 220 -28.51 -22.59 21.51
C MET A 220 -29.26 -23.51 20.54
N LEU A 221 -28.68 -23.83 19.38
CA LEU A 221 -29.31 -24.74 18.39
C LEU A 221 -29.32 -26.21 18.80
N HIS A 222 -28.56 -26.60 19.84
CA HIS A 222 -28.60 -27.96 20.39
C HIS A 222 -29.62 -28.16 21.51
N LYS A 223 -30.20 -27.09 22.08
CA LYS A 223 -31.21 -27.20 23.15
C LYS A 223 -32.66 -27.20 22.68
N GLU A 224 -32.93 -26.89 21.40
CA GLU A 224 -34.29 -26.92 20.83
C GLU A 224 -34.63 -28.23 20.10
N LYS A 225 -33.76 -29.25 20.17
CA LYS A 225 -34.04 -30.60 19.61
C LYS A 225 -34.29 -31.69 20.66
N GLU A 226 -34.41 -31.32 21.95
CA GLU A 226 -34.65 -32.26 23.05
C GLU A 226 -35.97 -32.05 23.80
N ASN A 227 -36.94 -31.31 23.23
CA ASN A 227 -38.33 -31.27 23.74
C ASN A 227 -39.33 -31.67 22.66
#